data_AF-A0A8B9HJF4-F1
#
_entry.id   AF-A0A8B9HJF4-F1
#
_cell.length_a   1.000
_cell.length_b   1.000
_cell.length_c   1.000
_cell.angle_alpha   90.00
_cell.angle_beta   90.00
_cell.angle_gamma   90.00
#
_symmetry.space_group_name_H-M   'P 1'
#
loop_
_entity.id
_entity.type
_entity.pdbx_description
1 polymer ?
#
loop_
_entity_poly.entity_id
_entity_poly.type
_entity_poly.pdbx_seq_one_letter_code
_entity_poly.pdbx_strand_id
1 'polypeptide(L)'
;MYGSARSVGKVEGNHSGGSNQSPGRSPRLPRSPQLGHRRTSSTGGSGGPGGKTLSMENIQSLNAAYATSGPMYLSDNEVVSSGPDLPKSTMTLGRSGGRLPYGVRTTVMGSSPNIATGSPGSMASDSIAFGDHHMPSSMASTVPHSLRQARDNTIMDLQAQLKEVLRENELLRKEVDVKESKLSSSMNSIKTFWSPELKKERALRKDEVSKIAVWKEQYRVVQDEMQHLQMTIQALQDELRIQRDLNQLFQQDCSVRPGEPFSAELTEENFQRLHSEHERQAKELFLLRKTLEEMELRIDTQKQTLGARDESIKKLLEMLQSKGLSAKASEEDHERTRRLAEAEMHIHHLESLLDQRDKEMCGLREDLHRRFEGAPESAKTKALQTVIEMKDSKISSLERSLRDMEEEVQMLKSNGALSTEEREEKMKQMEVYRSHSKFMKNKIDQVKQDLSRKDSELLGLQTKLETLTNQFSDSKQHIEVLKESLTAKEQRAAILQTEVDALRLRLEEKETMLNKKTKQIQETSEEKGTLNGEIHDLKDMLDVKERKVTVLQKKGGNCKRLHTALKKKKKKERKHLKMMSFFDFTKLKTSGI
;
A
#
# COMPACT_ATOMS: atom_id res chain seq x y z
N MET A 1 -29.13 26.04 -23.41
CA MET A 1 -30.47 26.31 -23.97
C MET A 1 -30.31 26.41 -25.49
N TYR A 2 -30.99 25.69 -26.39
CA TYR A 2 -31.99 24.60 -26.35
C TYR A 2 -31.37 23.37 -27.09
N GLY A 3 -31.74 22.09 -26.94
CA GLY A 3 -33.01 21.43 -27.30
C GLY A 3 -33.18 21.27 -28.84
N SER A 4 -33.53 20.13 -29.46
CA SER A 4 -33.87 18.77 -28.99
C SER A 4 -33.93 17.75 -30.17
N ALA A 5 -33.59 16.48 -29.90
CA ALA A 5 -34.06 15.19 -30.49
C ALA A 5 -34.48 15.00 -31.98
N ARG A 6 -33.93 13.95 -32.67
CA ARG A 6 -34.62 12.66 -33.03
C ARG A 6 -33.88 11.79 -34.08
N SER A 7 -34.17 10.48 -34.08
CA SER A 7 -33.60 9.43 -34.95
C SER A 7 -34.58 8.91 -36.02
N VAL A 8 -34.07 8.51 -37.20
CA VAL A 8 -34.58 7.56 -38.24
C VAL A 8 -33.34 7.13 -39.10
N GLY A 9 -33.16 5.98 -39.75
CA GLY A 9 -33.79 4.64 -39.88
C GLY A 9 -32.65 3.63 -40.24
N LYS A 10 -32.76 2.30 -40.39
CA LYS A 10 -33.78 1.29 -40.79
C LYS A 10 -33.79 0.91 -42.29
N VAL A 11 -33.30 -0.29 -42.61
CA VAL A 11 -33.58 -1.10 -43.83
C VAL A 11 -33.55 -2.59 -43.45
N GLU A 12 -34.68 -3.26 -43.69
CA GLU A 12 -34.92 -4.63 -44.21
C GLU A 12 -34.14 -5.87 -43.69
N GLY A 13 -34.75 -7.04 -43.42
CA GLY A 13 -36.16 -7.44 -43.38
C GLY A 13 -36.59 -8.41 -44.49
N ASN A 14 -36.58 -9.73 -44.22
CA ASN A 14 -37.35 -10.70 -45.00
C ASN A 14 -37.80 -11.93 -44.16
N HIS A 15 -39.04 -12.36 -44.42
CA HIS A 15 -39.90 -13.44 -43.90
C HIS A 15 -39.21 -14.80 -43.60
N SER A 16 -39.61 -15.70 -42.67
CA SER A 16 -40.80 -15.88 -41.79
C SER A 16 -40.39 -16.71 -40.54
N GLY A 17 -41.18 -16.92 -39.47
CA GLY A 17 -42.53 -16.40 -39.12
C GLY A 17 -43.50 -17.47 -38.57
N GLY A 18 -43.70 -17.58 -37.24
CA GLY A 18 -44.72 -18.45 -36.62
C GLY A 18 -44.51 -18.84 -35.14
N SER A 19 -45.52 -18.57 -34.30
CA SER A 19 -45.78 -19.08 -32.93
C SER A 19 -45.10 -18.44 -31.70
N ASN A 20 -45.91 -18.29 -30.65
CA ASN A 20 -45.59 -17.64 -29.37
C ASN A 20 -44.89 -18.58 -28.39
N GLN A 21 -43.82 -18.09 -27.72
CA GLN A 21 -43.62 -18.09 -26.25
C GLN A 21 -42.16 -17.77 -25.91
N SER A 22 -41.92 -17.00 -24.85
CA SER A 22 -40.57 -16.65 -24.38
C SER A 22 -40.05 -17.62 -23.32
N PRO A 23 -38.92 -18.31 -23.53
CA PRO A 23 -38.16 -18.97 -22.47
C PRO A 23 -36.89 -18.16 -22.15
N GLY A 24 -36.65 -17.81 -20.87
CA GLY A 24 -35.51 -16.94 -20.53
C GLY A 24 -35.23 -16.82 -19.03
N ARG A 25 -34.91 -17.93 -18.35
CA ARG A 25 -34.61 -17.95 -16.91
C ARG A 25 -33.21 -18.49 -16.59
N SER A 26 -32.30 -17.58 -16.23
CA SER A 26 -31.03 -17.81 -15.46
C SER A 26 -29.90 -18.61 -16.17
N PRO A 27 -28.61 -18.38 -15.80
CA PRO A 27 -28.01 -18.93 -14.55
C PRO A 27 -27.27 -17.85 -13.72
N ARG A 28 -27.41 -17.78 -12.39
CA ARG A 28 -26.83 -18.64 -11.32
C ARG A 28 -25.28 -18.63 -11.25
N LEU A 29 -24.77 -17.84 -10.30
CA LEU A 29 -23.42 -17.95 -9.73
C LEU A 29 -23.28 -19.24 -8.87
N PRO A 30 -22.08 -19.82 -8.73
CA PRO A 30 -21.86 -20.99 -7.89
C PRO A 30 -21.89 -20.64 -6.39
N ARG A 31 -22.54 -21.51 -5.61
CA ARG A 31 -22.59 -21.43 -4.13
C ARG A 31 -21.40 -22.22 -3.56
N SER A 32 -20.73 -21.67 -2.56
CA SER A 32 -19.75 -22.39 -1.76
C SER A 32 -20.39 -23.56 -0.98
N PRO A 33 -19.74 -24.73 -0.88
CA PRO A 33 -20.27 -25.86 -0.13
C PRO A 33 -19.87 -25.76 1.35
N GLN A 34 -20.85 -25.94 2.25
CA GLN A 34 -20.61 -26.06 3.68
C GLN A 34 -21.60 -27.08 4.28
N LEU A 35 -21.11 -28.29 4.53
CA LEU A 35 -21.74 -29.41 5.24
C LEU A 35 -20.62 -30.45 5.50
N GLY A 36 -20.49 -31.08 6.66
CA GLY A 36 -21.23 -30.91 7.91
C GLY A 36 -20.52 -31.60 9.08
N HIS A 37 -21.00 -31.36 10.31
CA HIS A 37 -20.46 -32.00 11.51
C HIS A 37 -20.76 -33.51 11.56
N ARG A 38 -19.78 -34.29 12.05
CA ARG A 38 -20.03 -35.60 12.67
C ARG A 38 -19.68 -35.50 14.16
N ARG A 39 -20.61 -35.92 15.04
CA ARG A 39 -20.43 -35.95 16.50
C ARG A 39 -19.95 -37.33 16.97
N THR A 40 -19.08 -37.33 17.99
CA THR A 40 -18.99 -38.39 19.02
C THR A 40 -18.60 -37.75 20.36
N SER A 41 -19.43 -38.02 21.37
CA SER A 41 -19.14 -38.30 22.80
C SER A 41 -17.66 -38.47 23.21
N SER A 42 -17.22 -38.19 24.45
CA SER A 42 -17.88 -37.76 25.70
C SER A 42 -16.80 -37.47 26.78
N THR A 43 -17.11 -36.71 27.83
CA THR A 43 -16.90 -37.00 29.29
C THR A 43 -17.18 -35.71 30.12
N GLY A 44 -17.57 -35.85 31.40
CA GLY A 44 -18.20 -34.82 32.27
C GLY A 44 -17.42 -33.51 32.52
N GLY A 45 -17.97 -32.52 33.24
CA GLY A 45 -19.28 -32.45 33.90
C GLY A 45 -19.23 -31.73 35.25
N SER A 46 -20.02 -30.64 35.42
CA SER A 46 -20.50 -30.12 36.72
C SER A 46 -21.26 -28.78 36.56
N GLY A 47 -22.38 -28.60 37.26
CA GLY A 47 -22.90 -27.28 37.67
C GLY A 47 -23.73 -26.46 36.66
N GLY A 48 -25.05 -26.60 36.70
CA GLY A 48 -25.99 -25.51 36.34
C GLY A 48 -26.45 -24.74 37.61
N PRO A 49 -27.39 -23.78 37.54
CA PRO A 49 -28.28 -23.51 36.40
C PRO A 49 -28.42 -22.02 35.97
N GLY A 50 -29.14 -21.79 34.88
CA GLY A 50 -30.06 -20.64 34.79
C GLY A 50 -29.55 -19.37 34.10
N GLY A 51 -29.60 -19.33 32.77
CA GLY A 51 -29.64 -18.06 32.05
C GLY A 51 -31.01 -17.38 32.22
N LYS A 52 -31.01 -16.09 32.57
CA LYS A 52 -32.15 -15.17 32.40
C LYS A 52 -31.65 -13.81 31.91
N THR A 53 -32.21 -13.34 30.81
CA THR A 53 -31.99 -12.03 30.22
C THR A 53 -32.88 -10.97 30.90
N LEU A 54 -32.30 -9.96 31.53
CA LEU A 54 -32.87 -8.62 31.82
C LEU A 54 -31.67 -7.68 32.02
N SER A 55 -31.40 -6.78 31.08
CA SER A 55 -31.87 -5.38 31.00
C SER A 55 -31.02 -4.39 31.80
N MET A 56 -30.90 -3.17 31.28
CA MET A 56 -30.11 -2.08 31.85
C MET A 56 -30.55 -1.69 33.27
N GLU A 57 -29.62 -1.00 33.94
CA GLU A 57 -29.84 -0.11 35.09
C GLU A 57 -30.04 -0.79 36.46
N ASN A 58 -28.95 -0.90 37.24
CA ASN A 58 -28.91 -0.40 38.62
C ASN A 58 -27.55 -0.53 39.34
N ILE A 59 -27.31 0.44 40.25
CA ILE A 59 -26.42 0.39 41.44
C ILE A 59 -24.89 0.45 41.19
N GLN A 60 -24.38 1.67 41.23
CA GLN A 60 -23.49 2.22 42.29
C GLN A 60 -22.28 1.41 42.80
N SER A 61 -21.20 2.17 43.04
CA SER A 61 -20.12 1.92 44.00
C SER A 61 -19.30 0.63 43.85
N LEU A 62 -18.19 0.74 43.10
CA LEU A 62 -16.95 0.06 43.47
C LEU A 62 -15.70 0.95 43.24
N ASN A 63 -15.76 2.19 43.72
CA ASN A 63 -14.60 3.07 43.87
C ASN A 63 -14.16 3.10 45.34
N ALA A 64 -13.33 2.14 45.74
CA ALA A 64 -12.56 2.16 46.99
C ALA A 64 -11.32 1.29 46.81
N ALA A 65 -10.15 1.83 47.16
CA ALA A 65 -8.81 1.33 46.78
C ALA A 65 -8.54 1.42 45.26
N TYR A 66 -7.66 2.28 44.73
CA TYR A 66 -6.56 3.03 45.35
C TYR A 66 -6.50 4.47 44.85
N ALA A 67 -6.38 5.44 45.77
CA ALA A 67 -6.17 6.85 45.48
C ALA A 67 -4.89 7.36 46.18
N THR A 68 -3.76 7.16 45.53
CA THR A 68 -2.39 7.61 45.90
C THR A 68 -1.49 7.27 44.71
N SER A 69 -0.69 8.15 44.09
CA SER A 69 -0.23 9.50 44.44
C SER A 69 0.26 10.27 43.19
N GLY A 70 0.17 11.61 43.16
CA GLY A 70 0.93 12.47 42.23
C GLY A 70 2.43 12.54 42.60
N PRO A 71 3.33 13.11 41.75
CA PRO A 71 3.34 14.53 41.33
C PRO A 71 3.48 14.73 39.80
N MET A 72 3.02 15.82 39.14
CA MET A 72 3.30 17.27 39.25
C MET A 72 4.71 17.72 38.80
N TYR A 73 4.77 18.17 37.53
CA TYR A 73 5.62 19.21 36.89
C TYR A 73 7.13 19.31 37.17
N LEU A 74 7.93 19.47 36.09
CA LEU A 74 8.55 20.76 35.69
C LEU A 74 9.23 20.63 34.31
N SER A 75 9.29 21.75 33.56
CA SER A 75 9.90 21.87 32.23
C SER A 75 10.99 22.94 32.17
N ASP A 76 11.78 22.90 31.10
CA ASP A 76 12.53 23.98 30.43
C ASP A 76 13.82 24.57 31.06
N ASN A 77 14.95 24.38 30.34
CA ASN A 77 15.70 25.43 29.63
C ASN A 77 16.93 24.81 28.91
N GLU A 78 17.07 24.92 27.58
CA GLU A 78 17.56 26.09 26.81
C GLU A 78 19.07 26.36 26.95
N VAL A 79 19.87 25.96 25.94
CA VAL A 79 21.16 26.61 25.60
C VAL A 79 21.33 26.70 24.06
N VAL A 80 21.56 27.94 23.64
CA VAL A 80 21.87 28.47 22.30
C VAL A 80 23.15 27.91 21.67
N SER A 81 23.19 27.68 20.34
CA SER A 81 24.21 28.32 19.46
C SER A 81 24.07 28.09 17.93
N SER A 82 24.10 29.20 17.20
CA SER A 82 24.87 29.47 15.95
C SER A 82 24.74 28.58 14.69
N GLY A 83 24.35 29.21 13.55
CA GLY A 83 24.79 28.82 12.19
C GLY A 83 26.14 29.47 11.81
N PRO A 84 26.56 29.57 10.52
CA PRO A 84 25.82 29.26 9.29
C PRO A 84 26.62 28.47 8.21
N ASP A 85 26.10 28.51 6.96
CA ASP A 85 26.78 28.45 5.65
C ASP A 85 26.88 27.16 4.79
N LEU A 86 26.78 27.45 3.47
CA LEU A 86 26.81 26.56 2.30
C LEU A 86 28.24 26.07 1.96
N PRO A 87 28.34 25.08 1.04
CA PRO A 87 28.92 25.49 -0.25
C PRO A 87 28.17 24.97 -1.49
N LYS A 88 28.08 25.83 -2.51
CA LYS A 88 27.88 25.42 -3.92
C LYS A 88 29.19 24.86 -4.47
N SER A 89 29.10 23.89 -5.39
CA SER A 89 30.17 23.67 -6.36
C SER A 89 29.60 23.54 -7.78
N THR A 90 30.25 24.23 -8.71
CA THR A 90 29.85 24.39 -10.11
C THR A 90 30.76 23.52 -10.98
N MET A 91 30.20 22.80 -11.96
CA MET A 91 30.92 22.50 -13.21
C MET A 91 30.00 22.61 -14.42
N THR A 92 30.54 23.09 -15.54
CA THR A 92 29.81 23.52 -16.73
C THR A 92 30.31 22.85 -18.00
N LEU A 93 29.41 22.31 -18.82
CA LEU A 93 29.52 22.00 -20.26
C LEU A 93 28.18 21.35 -20.67
N GLY A 94 27.54 21.59 -21.81
CA GLY A 94 27.79 22.50 -22.94
C GLY A 94 26.71 22.21 -24.02
N ARG A 95 26.46 23.17 -24.93
CA ARG A 95 25.66 23.09 -26.19
C ARG A 95 25.36 21.68 -26.76
N SER A 96 24.24 21.41 -27.43
CA SER A 96 23.47 22.28 -28.35
C SER A 96 22.08 21.70 -28.70
N GLY A 97 21.12 22.56 -29.10
CA GLY A 97 19.86 22.15 -29.72
C GLY A 97 19.89 22.18 -31.26
N GLY A 98 18.95 21.48 -31.89
CA GLY A 98 18.71 21.47 -33.34
C GLY A 98 17.29 20.98 -33.69
N ARG A 99 16.69 21.50 -34.76
CA ARG A 99 15.33 21.16 -35.24
C ARG A 99 15.39 20.30 -36.51
N LEU A 100 14.45 19.33 -36.64
CA LEU A 100 13.57 18.94 -37.79
C LEU A 100 13.95 19.31 -39.26
N PRO A 101 13.46 18.63 -40.35
CA PRO A 101 12.53 17.48 -40.46
C PRO A 101 12.81 16.45 -41.62
N TYR A 102 11.82 15.55 -41.90
CA TYR A 102 11.50 14.85 -43.17
C TYR A 102 12.38 13.70 -43.73
N GLY A 103 11.71 12.65 -44.27
CA GLY A 103 12.32 11.62 -45.14
C GLY A 103 11.54 10.29 -45.21
N VAL A 104 11.10 9.86 -46.41
CA VAL A 104 10.30 8.63 -46.67
C VAL A 104 10.94 7.79 -47.79
N ARG A 105 10.64 6.47 -47.83
CA ARG A 105 10.92 5.41 -48.86
C ARG A 105 11.98 4.37 -48.43
N THR A 106 11.96 3.08 -48.78
CA THR A 106 10.98 2.13 -49.40
C THR A 106 11.52 0.69 -49.30
N THR A 107 10.66 -0.31 -49.05
CA THR A 107 10.70 -1.73 -49.55
C THR A 107 9.41 -2.41 -49.01
N VAL A 108 8.48 -3.05 -49.73
CA VAL A 108 8.41 -3.96 -50.90
C VAL A 108 8.16 -5.42 -50.50
N MET A 109 6.92 -5.86 -50.77
CA MET A 109 6.36 -7.21 -50.95
C MET A 109 6.46 -8.30 -49.85
N GLY A 110 5.35 -9.05 -49.71
CA GLY A 110 5.24 -10.25 -48.88
C GLY A 110 3.79 -10.56 -48.47
N SER A 111 2.99 -11.11 -49.39
CA SER A 111 1.56 -11.40 -49.20
C SER A 111 1.27 -12.61 -48.29
N SER A 112 0.23 -12.51 -47.46
CA SER A 112 -0.48 -13.69 -46.90
C SER A 112 -1.25 -14.44 -48.00
N PRO A 113 -1.70 -15.69 -47.76
CA PRO A 113 -3.06 -15.82 -47.23
C PRO A 113 -3.24 -16.90 -46.14
N ASN A 114 -4.46 -16.89 -45.60
CA ASN A 114 -4.98 -17.64 -44.46
C ASN A 114 -5.62 -18.97 -44.91
N ILE A 115 -5.71 -19.98 -44.02
CA ILE A 115 -6.81 -20.96 -43.95
C ILE A 115 -6.85 -21.54 -42.53
N ALA A 116 -8.05 -21.65 -41.97
CA ALA A 116 -8.32 -22.35 -40.72
C ALA A 116 -9.17 -23.59 -41.00
N THR A 117 -8.97 -24.66 -40.23
CA THR A 117 -9.96 -25.75 -40.06
C THR A 117 -9.66 -26.51 -38.77
N GLY A 118 -10.69 -27.13 -38.19
CA GLY A 118 -10.68 -27.55 -36.79
C GLY A 118 -10.22 -28.99 -36.50
N SER A 119 -10.03 -29.24 -35.21
CA SER A 119 -10.09 -30.57 -34.57
C SER A 119 -11.51 -31.18 -34.68
N PRO A 120 -11.77 -32.46 -34.31
CA PRO A 120 -10.91 -33.39 -33.55
C PRO A 120 -10.87 -34.83 -34.12
N GLY A 121 -10.32 -35.78 -33.35
CA GLY A 121 -10.83 -37.16 -33.37
C GLY A 121 -9.78 -38.27 -33.50
N SER A 122 -9.72 -39.13 -32.49
CA SER A 122 -9.12 -40.45 -32.60
C SER A 122 -10.05 -41.38 -33.38
N MET A 123 -9.51 -42.21 -34.27
CA MET A 123 -9.63 -43.68 -34.23
C MET A 123 -8.95 -44.29 -35.48
N ALA A 124 -8.25 -45.40 -35.30
CA ALA A 124 -7.70 -46.19 -36.40
C ALA A 124 -8.78 -47.08 -37.01
N SER A 125 -8.72 -47.32 -38.33
CA SER A 125 -9.03 -48.61 -38.98
C SER A 125 -8.91 -48.50 -40.50
N ASP A 126 -7.72 -48.77 -41.05
CA ASP A 126 -7.63 -49.29 -42.42
C ASP A 126 -7.45 -50.82 -42.33
N SER A 127 -8.60 -51.51 -42.35
CA SER A 127 -8.63 -52.96 -42.54
C SER A 127 -8.54 -53.25 -44.04
N ILE A 128 -7.32 -53.37 -44.58
CA ILE A 128 -7.14 -54.15 -45.81
C ILE A 128 -6.94 -55.60 -45.40
N ALA A 129 -8.04 -56.34 -45.44
CA ALA A 129 -8.06 -57.76 -45.16
C ALA A 129 -7.14 -58.51 -46.13
N PHE A 130 -6.30 -59.41 -45.59
CA PHE A 130 -5.66 -60.45 -46.39
C PHE A 130 -6.74 -61.43 -46.85
N GLY A 131 -7.32 -61.16 -48.02
CA GLY A 131 -8.21 -62.06 -48.73
C GLY A 131 -7.43 -63.28 -49.20
N ASP A 132 -7.62 -64.41 -48.51
CA ASP A 132 -7.11 -65.72 -48.90
C ASP A 132 -7.70 -66.14 -50.25
N HIS A 133 -6.91 -65.98 -51.31
CA HIS A 133 -7.16 -66.56 -52.62
C HIS A 133 -6.07 -67.55 -52.99
N HIS A 134 -6.25 -68.77 -52.48
CA HIS A 134 -5.82 -69.98 -53.15
C HIS A 134 -6.04 -69.89 -54.68
N MET A 135 -4.97 -70.04 -55.46
CA MET A 135 -5.05 -70.42 -56.86
C MET A 135 -4.04 -71.55 -57.12
N PRO A 136 -4.42 -72.60 -57.87
CA PRO A 136 -3.69 -73.85 -57.87
C PRO A 136 -2.37 -73.74 -58.65
N SER A 137 -1.26 -74.11 -58.02
CA SER A 137 0.04 -74.23 -58.68
C SER A 137 0.11 -75.50 -59.53
N SER A 138 -0.69 -75.57 -60.59
CA SER A 138 -0.77 -76.69 -61.54
C SER A 138 -0.61 -76.24 -62.99
N MET A 139 0.48 -75.51 -63.27
CA MET A 139 1.06 -75.36 -64.61
C MET A 139 2.60 -75.32 -64.51
N ALA A 140 3.20 -76.46 -64.19
CA ALA A 140 4.66 -76.65 -64.19
C ALA A 140 5.15 -77.06 -65.59
N SER A 141 4.95 -76.19 -66.60
CA SER A 141 5.39 -76.37 -68.00
C SER A 141 5.19 -75.03 -68.73
N THR A 142 6.13 -74.42 -69.46
CA THR A 142 7.54 -74.73 -69.76
C THR A 142 8.37 -73.45 -69.57
N VAL A 143 9.25 -73.40 -68.56
CA VAL A 143 10.18 -72.28 -68.36
C VAL A 143 11.61 -72.84 -68.25
N PRO A 144 12.57 -72.44 -69.10
CA PRO A 144 13.94 -72.97 -69.06
C PRO A 144 14.57 -72.82 -67.67
N HIS A 145 15.35 -73.82 -67.25
CA HIS A 145 16.00 -73.83 -65.93
C HIS A 145 16.77 -72.55 -65.64
N SER A 146 17.49 -72.02 -66.64
CA SER A 146 18.23 -70.75 -66.58
C SER A 146 17.33 -69.54 -66.29
N LEU A 147 16.11 -69.49 -66.85
CA LEU A 147 15.17 -68.40 -66.60
C LEU A 147 14.54 -68.51 -65.21
N ARG A 148 14.35 -69.73 -64.71
CA ARG A 148 13.86 -69.99 -63.34
C ARG A 148 14.92 -69.62 -62.30
N GLN A 149 16.17 -70.02 -62.53
CA GLN A 149 17.31 -69.63 -61.69
C GLN A 149 17.56 -68.12 -61.71
N ALA A 150 17.48 -67.47 -62.87
CA ALA A 150 17.56 -66.01 -62.95
C ALA A 150 16.42 -65.31 -62.18
N ARG A 151 15.19 -65.84 -62.28
CA ARG A 151 14.03 -65.36 -61.48
C ARG A 151 14.27 -65.51 -59.98
N ASP A 152 14.72 -66.69 -59.54
CA ASP A 152 14.86 -66.98 -58.11
C ASP A 152 16.06 -66.21 -57.49
N ASN A 153 17.14 -66.01 -58.25
CA ASN A 153 18.22 -65.06 -57.89
C ASN A 153 17.67 -63.62 -57.78
N THR A 154 16.88 -63.16 -58.75
CA THR A 154 16.26 -61.82 -58.72
C THR A 154 15.33 -61.67 -57.51
N ILE A 155 14.60 -62.73 -57.12
CA ILE A 155 13.76 -62.75 -55.91
C ILE A 155 14.62 -62.66 -54.65
N MET A 156 15.76 -63.36 -54.58
CA MET A 156 16.71 -63.23 -53.46
C MET A 156 17.28 -61.81 -53.35
N ASP A 157 17.70 -61.21 -54.46
CA ASP A 157 18.22 -59.84 -54.48
C ASP A 157 17.16 -58.81 -54.07
N LEU A 158 15.91 -58.97 -54.52
CA LEU A 158 14.78 -58.14 -54.09
C LEU A 158 14.45 -58.34 -52.61
N GLN A 159 14.57 -59.56 -52.07
CA GLN A 159 14.41 -59.82 -50.62
C GLN A 159 15.55 -59.21 -49.79
N ALA A 160 16.77 -59.19 -50.32
CA ALA A 160 17.91 -58.51 -49.69
C ALA A 160 17.72 -56.99 -49.69
N GLN A 161 17.32 -56.40 -50.83
CA GLN A 161 16.98 -54.98 -50.95
C GLN A 161 15.81 -54.60 -50.02
N LEU A 162 14.76 -55.42 -49.93
CA LEU A 162 13.64 -55.15 -49.02
C LEU A 162 14.09 -55.16 -47.55
N LYS A 163 14.94 -56.12 -47.14
CA LYS A 163 15.52 -56.15 -45.78
C LYS A 163 16.38 -54.92 -45.52
N GLU A 164 17.17 -54.49 -46.50
CA GLU A 164 18.04 -53.32 -46.37
C GLU A 164 17.24 -52.01 -46.29
N VAL A 165 16.20 -51.84 -47.12
CA VAL A 165 15.27 -50.69 -47.05
C VAL A 165 14.51 -50.68 -45.72
N LEU A 166 14.11 -51.82 -45.18
CA LEU A 166 13.49 -51.90 -43.84
C LEU A 166 14.49 -51.50 -42.74
N ARG A 167 15.75 -51.96 -42.83
CA ARG A 167 16.85 -51.59 -41.91
C ARG A 167 17.18 -50.10 -41.99
N GLU A 168 17.16 -49.52 -43.17
CA GLU A 168 17.35 -48.09 -43.41
C GLU A 168 16.18 -47.27 -42.89
N ASN A 169 14.93 -47.72 -43.09
CA ASN A 169 13.73 -47.06 -42.56
C ASN A 169 13.73 -47.03 -41.02
N GLU A 170 14.13 -48.13 -40.39
CA GLU A 170 14.33 -48.27 -38.95
C GLU A 170 15.41 -47.30 -38.41
N LEU A 171 16.49 -47.10 -39.18
CA LEU A 171 17.54 -46.11 -38.88
C LEU A 171 17.05 -44.66 -39.03
N LEU A 172 16.34 -44.36 -40.12
CA LEU A 172 15.80 -43.04 -40.40
C LEU A 172 14.77 -42.61 -39.33
N ARG A 173 13.94 -43.55 -38.85
CA ARG A 173 13.05 -43.30 -37.70
C ARG A 173 13.84 -42.92 -36.45
N LYS A 174 14.86 -43.70 -36.08
CA LYS A 174 15.74 -43.38 -34.94
C LYS A 174 16.47 -42.05 -35.12
N GLU A 175 16.84 -41.69 -36.34
CA GLU A 175 17.46 -40.39 -36.63
C GLU A 175 16.47 -39.23 -36.49
N VAL A 176 15.20 -39.42 -36.89
CA VAL A 176 14.10 -38.47 -36.65
C VAL A 176 13.85 -38.29 -35.15
N ASP A 177 13.72 -39.37 -34.38
CA ASP A 177 13.50 -39.31 -32.93
C ASP A 177 14.65 -38.57 -32.20
N VAL A 178 15.90 -38.79 -32.64
CA VAL A 178 17.08 -38.07 -32.14
C VAL A 178 17.07 -36.59 -32.54
N LYS A 179 16.66 -36.26 -33.77
CA LYS A 179 16.50 -34.87 -34.22
C LYS A 179 15.37 -34.16 -33.48
N GLU A 180 14.25 -34.82 -33.22
CA GLU A 180 13.12 -34.29 -32.45
C GLU A 180 13.49 -34.09 -30.98
N SER A 181 14.19 -35.04 -30.35
CA SER A 181 14.74 -34.88 -28.99
C SER A 181 15.72 -33.71 -28.89
N LYS A 182 16.61 -33.54 -29.88
CA LYS A 182 17.53 -32.39 -29.96
C LYS A 182 16.80 -31.07 -30.17
N LEU A 183 15.79 -31.04 -31.05
CA LEU A 183 14.96 -29.86 -31.29
C LEU A 183 14.15 -29.47 -30.05
N SER A 184 13.53 -30.45 -29.38
CA SER A 184 12.79 -30.26 -28.13
C SER A 184 13.69 -29.74 -27.02
N SER A 185 14.88 -30.34 -26.85
CA SER A 185 15.88 -29.86 -25.88
C SER A 185 16.38 -28.44 -26.20
N SER A 186 16.65 -28.13 -27.47
CA SER A 186 17.04 -26.79 -27.93
C SER A 186 15.92 -25.77 -27.69
N MET A 187 14.68 -26.11 -28.02
CA MET A 187 13.51 -25.24 -27.83
C MET A 187 13.20 -25.03 -26.34
N ASN A 188 13.41 -26.05 -25.50
CA ASN A 188 13.27 -25.94 -24.05
C ASN A 188 14.42 -25.11 -23.45
N SER A 189 15.66 -25.27 -23.95
CA SER A 189 16.82 -24.43 -23.59
C SER A 189 16.58 -22.96 -23.92
N ILE A 190 16.12 -22.66 -25.15
CA ILE A 190 15.68 -21.31 -25.55
C ILE A 190 14.58 -20.81 -24.61
N LYS A 191 13.59 -21.64 -24.31
CA LYS A 191 12.53 -21.28 -23.37
C LYS A 191 13.10 -20.97 -21.97
N THR A 192 14.01 -21.76 -21.42
CA THR A 192 14.60 -21.50 -20.08
C THR A 192 15.61 -20.36 -20.05
N PHE A 193 16.31 -20.07 -21.16
CA PHE A 193 17.34 -19.03 -21.23
C PHE A 193 16.76 -17.66 -21.58
N TRP A 194 15.65 -17.60 -22.34
CA TRP A 194 15.02 -16.34 -22.74
C TRP A 194 13.74 -16.04 -21.95
N SER A 195 13.02 -17.03 -21.37
CA SER A 195 11.80 -16.74 -20.60
C SER A 195 12.01 -15.97 -19.31
N PRO A 196 13.02 -16.21 -18.46
CA PRO A 196 13.13 -15.48 -17.19
C PRO A 196 13.37 -13.99 -17.45
N GLU A 197 14.26 -13.68 -18.39
CA GLU A 197 14.64 -12.32 -18.79
C GLU A 197 13.49 -11.62 -19.53
N LEU A 198 12.87 -12.22 -20.56
CA LEU A 198 11.68 -11.62 -21.19
C LEU A 198 10.49 -11.49 -20.23
N LYS A 199 10.30 -12.41 -19.28
CA LYS A 199 9.21 -12.33 -18.30
C LYS A 199 9.47 -11.20 -17.30
N LYS A 200 10.71 -11.03 -16.83
CA LYS A 200 11.12 -9.86 -16.02
C LYS A 200 10.95 -8.56 -16.80
N GLU A 201 11.37 -8.50 -18.06
CA GLU A 201 11.30 -7.26 -18.86
C GLU A 201 9.85 -6.92 -19.25
N ARG A 202 9.00 -7.91 -19.52
CA ARG A 202 7.55 -7.71 -19.71
C ARG A 202 6.85 -7.29 -18.41
N ALA A 203 7.28 -7.83 -17.26
CA ALA A 203 6.79 -7.38 -15.95
C ALA A 203 7.20 -5.93 -15.66
N LEU A 204 8.48 -5.59 -15.85
CA LEU A 204 8.99 -4.22 -15.72
C LEU A 204 8.21 -3.23 -16.59
N ARG A 205 7.99 -3.53 -17.88
CA ARG A 205 7.16 -2.66 -18.74
C ARG A 205 5.71 -2.55 -18.27
N LYS A 206 5.13 -3.61 -17.68
CA LYS A 206 3.78 -3.56 -17.11
C LYS A 206 3.73 -2.68 -15.85
N ASP A 207 4.73 -2.77 -14.99
CA ASP A 207 4.85 -1.96 -13.77
C ASP A 207 5.13 -0.50 -14.11
N GLU A 208 5.92 -0.23 -15.15
CA GLU A 208 6.23 1.10 -15.67
C GLU A 208 5.01 1.77 -16.31
N VAL A 209 4.23 1.03 -17.12
CA VAL A 209 2.91 1.48 -17.60
C VAL A 209 1.95 1.75 -16.43
N SER A 210 1.98 0.93 -15.38
CA SER A 210 1.14 1.13 -14.19
C SER A 210 1.54 2.38 -13.40
N LYS A 211 2.85 2.65 -13.26
CA LYS A 211 3.36 3.91 -12.68
C LYS A 211 2.93 5.13 -13.49
N ILE A 212 3.05 5.07 -14.82
CA ILE A 212 2.60 6.14 -15.72
C ILE A 212 1.09 6.38 -15.60
N ALA A 213 0.28 5.33 -15.44
CA ALA A 213 -1.16 5.46 -15.21
C ALA A 213 -1.49 6.16 -13.88
N VAL A 214 -0.81 5.78 -12.79
CA VAL A 214 -0.96 6.46 -11.48
C VAL A 214 -0.53 7.93 -11.56
N TRP A 215 0.58 8.23 -12.24
CA TRP A 215 1.06 9.61 -12.40
C TRP A 215 0.09 10.47 -13.22
N LYS A 216 -0.55 9.90 -14.25
CA LYS A 216 -1.60 10.58 -15.02
C LYS A 216 -2.84 10.88 -14.17
N GLU A 217 -3.27 9.95 -13.34
CA GLU A 217 -4.42 10.18 -12.46
C GLU A 217 -4.11 11.19 -11.36
N GLN A 218 -2.92 11.14 -10.76
CA GLN A 218 -2.45 12.16 -9.81
C GLN A 218 -2.41 13.56 -10.45
N TYR A 219 -1.89 13.67 -11.68
CA TYR A 219 -1.92 14.94 -12.43
C TYR A 219 -3.35 15.42 -12.70
N ARG A 220 -4.28 14.51 -13.03
CA ARG A 220 -5.70 14.82 -13.24
C ARG A 220 -6.36 15.34 -11.96
N VAL A 221 -6.11 14.71 -10.82
CA VAL A 221 -6.61 15.17 -9.51
C VAL A 221 -6.09 16.57 -9.17
N VAL A 222 -4.78 16.82 -9.32
CA VAL A 222 -4.19 18.15 -9.09
C VAL A 222 -4.77 19.20 -10.06
N GLN A 223 -5.12 18.81 -11.29
CA GLN A 223 -5.78 19.70 -12.24
C GLN A 223 -7.22 20.04 -11.81
N ASP A 224 -8.00 19.06 -11.33
CA ASP A 224 -9.34 19.26 -10.78
C ASP A 224 -9.31 20.15 -9.52
N GLU A 225 -8.35 19.90 -8.61
CA GLU A 225 -8.12 20.71 -7.40
C GLU A 225 -7.79 22.16 -7.75
N MET A 226 -6.94 22.39 -8.77
CA MET A 226 -6.62 23.75 -9.23
C MET A 226 -7.85 24.45 -9.83
N GLN A 227 -8.71 23.74 -10.59
CA GLN A 227 -9.97 24.32 -11.07
C GLN A 227 -10.92 24.67 -9.91
N HIS A 228 -11.05 23.78 -8.92
CA HIS A 228 -11.88 24.03 -7.74
C HIS A 228 -11.39 25.25 -6.95
N LEU A 229 -10.08 25.37 -6.74
CA LEU A 229 -9.47 26.53 -6.07
C LEU A 229 -9.72 27.83 -6.87
N GLN A 230 -9.58 27.79 -8.20
CA GLN A 230 -9.86 28.94 -9.07
C GLN A 230 -11.33 29.38 -8.97
N MET A 231 -12.29 28.43 -8.98
CA MET A 231 -13.71 28.72 -8.77
C MET A 231 -13.99 29.30 -7.37
N THR A 232 -13.33 28.78 -6.34
CA THR A 232 -13.45 29.27 -4.96
C THR A 232 -12.95 30.71 -4.83
N ILE A 233 -11.81 31.03 -5.45
CA ILE A 233 -11.27 32.39 -5.50
C ILE A 233 -12.24 33.34 -6.21
N GLN A 234 -12.82 32.92 -7.34
CA GLN A 234 -13.80 33.72 -8.07
C GLN A 234 -15.04 34.01 -7.22
N ALA A 235 -15.61 33.00 -6.56
CA ALA A 235 -16.77 33.17 -5.67
C ALA A 235 -16.48 34.13 -4.51
N LEU A 236 -15.30 34.02 -3.88
CA LEU A 236 -14.88 34.94 -2.81
C LEU A 236 -14.65 36.37 -3.32
N GLN A 237 -14.19 36.55 -4.56
CA GLN A 237 -14.06 37.87 -5.19
C GLN A 237 -15.42 38.50 -5.50
N ASP A 238 -16.40 37.72 -5.95
CA ASP A 238 -17.77 38.18 -6.19
C ASP A 238 -18.50 38.54 -4.88
N GLU A 239 -18.34 37.73 -3.81
CA GLU A 239 -18.86 38.04 -2.46
C GLU A 239 -18.25 39.35 -1.92
N LEU A 240 -16.92 39.54 -2.07
CA LEU A 240 -16.24 40.80 -1.73
C LEU A 240 -16.67 42.00 -2.59
N ARG A 241 -17.26 41.77 -3.78
CA ARG A 241 -17.86 42.83 -4.59
C ARG A 241 -19.24 43.18 -4.03
N ILE A 242 -20.08 42.17 -3.80
CA ILE A 242 -21.43 42.30 -3.22
C ILE A 242 -21.38 43.02 -1.87
N GLN A 243 -20.43 42.68 -0.99
CA GLN A 243 -20.26 43.37 0.29
C GLN A 243 -19.85 44.85 0.13
N ARG A 244 -19.02 45.19 -0.86
CA ARG A 244 -18.68 46.60 -1.14
C ARG A 244 -19.87 47.40 -1.67
N ASP A 245 -20.70 46.76 -2.49
CA ASP A 245 -21.90 47.38 -3.06
C ASP A 245 -22.97 47.59 -1.96
N LEU A 246 -23.19 46.61 -1.08
CA LEU A 246 -24.05 46.72 0.11
C LEU A 246 -23.58 47.80 1.09
N ASN A 247 -22.28 47.87 1.37
CA ASN A 247 -21.73 48.84 2.31
C ASN A 247 -21.83 50.29 1.77
N GLN A 248 -21.71 50.47 0.44
CA GLN A 248 -22.03 51.75 -0.20
C GLN A 248 -23.51 52.13 -0.05
N LEU A 249 -24.43 51.16 -0.13
CA LEU A 249 -25.86 51.40 0.05
C LEU A 249 -26.19 51.86 1.49
N PHE A 250 -25.69 51.15 2.51
CA PHE A 250 -25.84 51.55 3.92
C PHE A 250 -25.24 52.94 4.21
N GLN A 251 -24.13 53.31 3.57
CA GLN A 251 -23.56 54.65 3.72
C GLN A 251 -24.35 55.74 2.99
N GLN A 252 -25.08 55.42 1.91
CA GLN A 252 -26.03 56.36 1.29
C GLN A 252 -27.23 56.62 2.19
N ASP A 253 -27.81 55.58 2.81
CA ASP A 253 -28.95 55.73 3.74
C ASP A 253 -28.60 56.58 4.98
N CYS A 254 -27.38 56.44 5.51
CA CYS A 254 -26.89 57.27 6.63
C CYS A 254 -26.66 58.75 6.29
N SER A 255 -26.62 59.14 5.01
CA SER A 255 -26.36 60.54 4.61
C SER A 255 -27.61 61.45 4.70
N VAL A 256 -28.80 60.87 4.92
CA VAL A 256 -30.07 61.60 4.72
C VAL A 256 -30.59 62.30 5.99
N ARG A 257 -30.19 61.91 7.22
CA ARG A 257 -30.63 62.59 8.46
C ARG A 257 -29.58 62.62 9.59
N PRO A 258 -29.17 63.82 10.06
CA PRO A 258 -28.31 63.95 11.24
C PRO A 258 -29.11 64.03 12.55
N GLY A 259 -28.81 63.12 13.51
CA GLY A 259 -28.99 63.34 14.95
C GLY A 259 -30.01 62.46 15.70
N GLU A 260 -29.52 61.40 16.37
CA GLU A 260 -29.60 61.21 17.84
C GLU A 260 -28.78 59.96 18.29
N PRO A 261 -28.34 59.87 19.57
CA PRO A 261 -27.37 58.84 20.01
C PRO A 261 -27.95 57.65 20.80
N PHE A 262 -27.27 56.50 20.71
CA PHE A 262 -27.58 55.21 21.36
C PHE A 262 -27.35 55.18 22.89
N SER A 263 -28.15 54.39 23.63
CA SER A 263 -27.76 53.75 24.91
C SER A 263 -28.64 52.54 25.24
N ALA A 264 -28.09 51.54 25.97
CA ALA A 264 -28.80 50.32 26.37
C ALA A 264 -28.34 49.81 27.75
N GLU A 265 -29.28 49.53 28.65
CA GLU A 265 -29.03 49.14 30.06
C GLU A 265 -29.18 47.64 30.34
N LEU A 266 -28.50 47.17 31.40
CA LEU A 266 -28.55 45.80 31.94
C LEU A 266 -29.37 45.74 33.25
N THR A 267 -29.94 44.57 33.58
CA THR A 267 -30.76 44.38 34.80
C THR A 267 -30.34 43.12 35.57
N GLU A 268 -30.44 43.17 36.90
CA GLU A 268 -29.85 42.23 37.86
C GLU A 268 -30.36 40.78 37.75
N GLU A 269 -31.65 40.58 37.45
CA GLU A 269 -32.28 39.25 37.37
C GLU A 269 -31.69 38.38 36.23
N ASN A 270 -31.22 39.02 35.15
CA ASN A 270 -30.52 38.31 34.07
C ASN A 270 -29.20 37.70 34.55
N PHE A 271 -28.47 38.36 35.47
CA PHE A 271 -27.22 37.82 36.00
C PHE A 271 -27.46 36.56 36.84
N GLN A 272 -28.54 36.51 37.62
CA GLN A 272 -28.85 35.33 38.46
C GLN A 272 -29.31 34.12 37.63
N ARG A 273 -30.07 34.32 36.54
CA ARG A 273 -30.37 33.22 35.59
C ARG A 273 -29.13 32.76 34.85
N LEU A 274 -28.33 33.69 34.33
CA LEU A 274 -27.09 33.36 33.61
C LEU A 274 -26.11 32.60 34.52
N HIS A 275 -26.04 32.95 35.81
CA HIS A 275 -25.22 32.23 36.78
C HIS A 275 -25.74 30.81 37.05
N SER A 276 -27.06 30.64 37.16
CA SER A 276 -27.70 29.32 37.34
C SER A 276 -27.51 28.42 36.11
N GLU A 277 -27.56 28.99 34.91
CA GLU A 277 -27.27 28.27 33.66
C GLU A 277 -25.78 27.93 33.53
N HIS A 278 -24.88 28.84 33.88
CA HIS A 278 -23.45 28.57 33.91
C HIS A 278 -23.11 27.43 34.90
N GLU A 279 -23.80 27.36 36.05
CA GLU A 279 -23.71 26.20 36.96
C GLU A 279 -24.21 24.90 36.32
N ARG A 280 -25.30 24.94 35.55
CA ARG A 280 -25.83 23.77 34.82
C ARG A 280 -24.84 23.30 33.75
N GLN A 281 -24.32 24.22 32.95
CA GLN A 281 -23.32 23.96 31.92
C GLN A 281 -22.02 23.42 32.51
N ALA A 282 -21.57 23.92 33.67
CA ALA A 282 -20.40 23.39 34.37
C ALA A 282 -20.60 21.92 34.80
N LYS A 283 -21.80 21.54 35.27
CA LYS A 283 -22.16 20.16 35.63
C LYS A 283 -22.24 19.24 34.40
N GLU A 284 -22.76 19.74 33.29
CA GLU A 284 -22.82 19.02 32.01
C GLU A 284 -21.42 18.80 31.42
N LEU A 285 -20.57 19.83 31.39
CA LEU A 285 -19.17 19.75 30.99
C LEU A 285 -18.36 18.79 31.87
N PHE A 286 -18.64 18.72 33.17
CA PHE A 286 -18.01 17.76 34.07
C PHE A 286 -18.37 16.31 33.71
N LEU A 287 -19.64 16.02 33.43
CA LEU A 287 -20.08 14.70 32.99
C LEU A 287 -19.49 14.30 31.63
N LEU A 288 -19.44 15.24 30.68
CA LEU A 288 -18.81 15.01 29.37
C LEU A 288 -17.31 14.74 29.49
N ARG A 289 -16.58 15.49 30.33
CA ARG A 289 -15.16 15.21 30.65
C ARG A 289 -14.99 13.82 31.26
N LYS A 290 -15.85 13.41 32.21
CA LYS A 290 -15.79 12.06 32.78
C LYS A 290 -16.07 10.95 31.76
N THR A 291 -16.97 11.19 30.81
CA THR A 291 -17.26 10.25 29.73
C THR A 291 -16.07 10.15 28.76
N LEU A 292 -15.40 11.26 28.50
CA LEU A 292 -14.19 11.32 27.67
C LEU A 292 -13.02 10.59 28.33
N GLU A 293 -12.74 10.85 29.61
CA GLU A 293 -11.72 10.12 30.40
C GLU A 293 -11.96 8.59 30.37
N GLU A 294 -13.23 8.14 30.46
CA GLU A 294 -13.55 6.71 30.36
C GLU A 294 -13.29 6.14 28.96
N MET A 295 -13.58 6.90 27.89
CA MET A 295 -13.27 6.49 26.52
C MET A 295 -11.76 6.44 26.25
N GLU A 296 -10.98 7.38 26.79
CA GLU A 296 -9.50 7.35 26.73
C GLU A 296 -8.96 6.09 27.41
N LEU A 297 -9.42 5.76 28.63
CA LEU A 297 -9.03 4.54 29.33
C LEU A 297 -9.38 3.26 28.55
N ARG A 298 -10.55 3.22 27.89
CA ARG A 298 -10.96 2.12 27.01
C ARG A 298 -10.05 1.98 25.79
N ILE A 299 -9.67 3.11 25.17
CA ILE A 299 -8.73 3.15 24.04
C ILE A 299 -7.35 2.62 24.47
N ASP A 300 -6.83 3.06 25.62
CA ASP A 300 -5.52 2.62 26.09
C ASP A 300 -5.50 1.15 26.52
N THR A 301 -6.60 0.65 27.08
CA THR A 301 -6.80 -0.79 27.34
C THR A 301 -6.78 -1.61 26.03
N GLN A 302 -7.41 -1.09 24.96
CA GLN A 302 -7.37 -1.72 23.64
C GLN A 302 -5.97 -1.67 23.01
N LYS A 303 -5.25 -0.54 23.12
CA LYS A 303 -3.85 -0.43 22.68
C LYS A 303 -2.96 -1.45 23.40
N GLN A 304 -3.07 -1.58 24.72
CA GLN A 304 -2.31 -2.55 25.50
C GLN A 304 -2.62 -4.00 25.06
N THR A 305 -3.89 -4.29 24.80
CA THR A 305 -4.33 -5.60 24.30
C THR A 305 -3.77 -5.90 22.90
N LEU A 306 -3.68 -4.90 22.02
CA LEU A 306 -3.05 -5.03 20.71
C LEU A 306 -1.53 -5.22 20.83
N GLY A 307 -0.84 -4.41 21.64
CA GLY A 307 0.60 -4.56 21.89
C GLY A 307 0.97 -5.95 22.42
N ALA A 308 0.19 -6.49 23.36
CA ALA A 308 0.39 -7.86 23.85
C ALA A 308 0.17 -8.94 22.77
N ARG A 309 -0.72 -8.70 21.80
CA ARG A 309 -0.90 -9.58 20.63
C ARG A 309 0.26 -9.45 19.65
N ASP A 310 0.73 -8.24 19.40
CA ASP A 310 1.87 -7.97 18.52
C ASP A 310 3.16 -8.60 19.07
N GLU A 311 3.38 -8.54 20.39
CA GLU A 311 4.44 -9.30 21.07
C GLU A 311 4.29 -10.82 20.89
N SER A 312 3.06 -11.35 21.00
CA SER A 312 2.81 -12.77 20.78
C SER A 312 3.07 -13.19 19.33
N ILE A 313 2.71 -12.34 18.37
CA ILE A 313 3.01 -12.55 16.95
C ILE A 313 4.52 -12.49 16.72
N LYS A 314 5.22 -11.51 17.30
CA LYS A 314 6.68 -11.39 17.25
C LYS A 314 7.36 -12.66 17.78
N LYS A 315 6.97 -13.15 18.96
CA LYS A 315 7.48 -14.40 19.55
C LYS A 315 7.19 -15.62 18.67
N LEU A 316 6.03 -15.70 18.02
CA LEU A 316 5.70 -16.76 17.06
C LEU A 316 6.59 -16.68 15.80
N LEU A 317 6.84 -15.48 15.28
CA LEU A 317 7.75 -15.26 14.15
C LEU A 317 9.20 -15.57 14.50
N GLU A 318 9.67 -15.18 15.68
CA GLU A 318 10.99 -15.54 16.22
C GLU A 318 11.14 -17.07 16.35
N MET A 319 10.13 -17.77 16.89
CA MET A 319 10.14 -19.25 16.96
C MET A 319 10.06 -19.94 15.59
N LEU A 320 9.45 -19.31 14.58
CA LEU A 320 9.46 -19.80 13.21
C LEU A 320 10.82 -19.57 12.54
N GLN A 321 11.45 -18.41 12.76
CA GLN A 321 12.78 -18.10 12.25
C GLN A 321 13.86 -18.94 12.93
N SER A 322 13.77 -19.17 14.24
CA SER A 322 14.70 -20.03 14.98
C SER A 322 14.58 -21.52 14.62
N LYS A 323 13.42 -21.95 14.08
CA LYS A 323 13.25 -23.27 13.44
C LYS A 323 13.62 -23.28 11.95
N GLY A 324 13.66 -22.12 11.31
CA GLY A 324 13.96 -21.95 9.88
C GLY A 324 15.44 -21.77 9.54
N LEU A 325 16.29 -21.37 10.51
CA LEU A 325 17.72 -21.11 10.30
C LEU A 325 18.58 -21.77 11.38
N SER A 326 19.02 -23.01 11.12
CA SER A 326 20.02 -23.69 11.97
C SER A 326 21.43 -23.16 11.70
N ALA A 327 21.72 -21.95 12.20
CA ALA A 327 23.08 -21.41 12.19
C ALA A 327 24.07 -22.31 12.98
N LYS A 328 23.58 -23.00 14.02
CA LYS A 328 24.39 -23.91 14.85
C LYS A 328 24.83 -25.19 14.13
N ALA A 329 24.03 -25.71 13.18
CA ALA A 329 24.46 -26.86 12.38
C ALA A 329 25.66 -26.53 11.48
N SER A 330 25.74 -25.30 10.97
CA SER A 330 26.88 -24.86 10.15
C SER A 330 28.18 -24.82 10.96
N GLU A 331 28.14 -24.24 12.17
CA GLU A 331 29.30 -24.14 13.05
C GLU A 331 29.82 -25.53 13.46
N GLU A 332 28.92 -26.46 13.77
CA GLU A 332 29.25 -27.84 14.12
C GLU A 332 29.85 -28.63 12.95
N ASP A 333 29.39 -28.42 11.70
CA ASP A 333 30.00 -29.03 10.50
C ASP A 333 31.40 -28.47 10.18
N HIS A 334 31.64 -27.16 10.40
CA HIS A 334 32.97 -26.58 10.21
C HIS A 334 33.99 -27.13 11.21
N GLU A 335 33.58 -27.30 12.47
CA GLU A 335 34.44 -27.88 13.51
C GLU A 335 34.63 -29.39 13.32
N ARG A 336 33.62 -30.11 12.82
CA ARG A 336 33.75 -31.52 12.41
C ARG A 336 34.72 -31.68 11.23
N THR A 337 34.69 -30.76 10.27
CA THR A 337 35.61 -30.73 9.13
C THR A 337 37.06 -30.45 9.57
N ARG A 338 37.26 -29.54 10.53
CA ARG A 338 38.58 -29.27 11.14
C ARG A 338 39.20 -30.53 11.74
N ARG A 339 38.43 -31.26 12.56
CA ARG A 339 38.91 -32.46 13.26
C ARG A 339 39.22 -33.63 12.32
N LEU A 340 38.53 -33.72 11.18
CA LEU A 340 38.86 -34.69 10.13
C LEU A 340 40.21 -34.38 9.49
N ALA A 341 40.47 -33.11 9.11
CA ALA A 341 41.76 -32.71 8.53
C ALA A 341 42.95 -32.91 9.50
N GLU A 342 42.74 -32.69 10.80
CA GLU A 342 43.75 -32.96 11.83
C GLU A 342 44.04 -34.47 12.00
N ALA A 343 43.01 -35.32 11.93
CA ALA A 343 43.17 -36.78 11.95
C ALA A 343 43.85 -37.31 10.68
N GLU A 344 43.52 -36.77 9.51
CA GLU A 344 44.15 -37.11 8.22
C GLU A 344 45.64 -36.77 8.21
N MET A 345 46.05 -35.61 8.74
CA MET A 345 47.48 -35.29 8.91
C MET A 345 48.19 -36.28 9.84
N HIS A 346 47.55 -36.70 10.93
CA HIS A 346 48.13 -37.67 11.85
C HIS A 346 48.35 -39.05 11.21
N ILE A 347 47.42 -39.51 10.37
CA ILE A 347 47.57 -40.75 9.60
C ILE A 347 48.77 -40.64 8.65
N HIS A 348 48.84 -39.57 7.85
CA HIS A 348 49.93 -39.37 6.88
C HIS A 348 51.31 -39.26 7.55
N HIS A 349 51.38 -38.74 8.78
CA HIS A 349 52.62 -38.72 9.57
C HIS A 349 53.04 -40.14 10.03
N LEU A 350 52.10 -40.96 10.49
CA LEU A 350 52.37 -42.34 10.90
C LEU A 350 52.78 -43.24 9.73
N GLU A 351 52.16 -43.07 8.57
CA GLU A 351 52.55 -43.76 7.32
C GLU A 351 54.00 -43.44 6.92
N SER A 352 54.40 -42.18 7.05
CA SER A 352 55.77 -41.74 6.77
C SER A 352 56.81 -42.35 7.73
N LEU A 353 56.43 -42.58 8.98
CA LEU A 353 57.29 -43.25 9.98
C LEU A 353 57.42 -44.76 9.73
N LEU A 354 56.38 -45.41 9.22
CA LEU A 354 56.42 -46.83 8.84
C LEU A 354 57.34 -47.06 7.64
N ASP A 355 57.17 -46.29 6.57
CA ASP A 355 57.99 -46.38 5.35
C ASP A 355 59.49 -46.13 5.63
N GLN A 356 59.81 -45.24 6.57
CA GLN A 356 61.19 -45.05 7.05
C GLN A 356 61.76 -46.30 7.74
N ARG A 357 60.94 -47.02 8.52
CA ARG A 357 61.37 -48.24 9.24
C ARG A 357 61.54 -49.45 8.33
N ASP A 358 60.71 -49.58 7.30
CA ASP A 358 60.87 -50.64 6.30
C ASP A 358 62.18 -50.46 5.50
N LYS A 359 62.55 -49.22 5.17
CA LYS A 359 63.85 -48.90 4.54
C LYS A 359 65.04 -49.28 5.41
N GLU A 360 64.99 -48.96 6.71
CA GLU A 360 66.02 -49.34 7.69
C GLU A 360 66.15 -50.87 7.83
N MET A 361 65.02 -51.59 7.86
CA MET A 361 65.00 -53.06 7.91
C MET A 361 65.62 -53.70 6.67
N CYS A 362 65.36 -53.16 5.47
CA CYS A 362 65.97 -53.64 4.23
C CYS A 362 67.50 -53.46 4.23
N GLY A 363 67.99 -52.27 4.60
CA GLY A 363 69.44 -52.00 4.65
C GLY A 363 70.19 -52.93 5.61
N LEU A 364 69.61 -53.23 6.78
CA LEU A 364 70.21 -54.17 7.75
C LEU A 364 70.28 -55.62 7.24
N ARG A 365 69.35 -56.05 6.37
CA ARG A 365 69.39 -57.37 5.73
C ARG A 365 70.51 -57.47 4.69
N GLU A 366 70.71 -56.41 3.90
CA GLU A 366 71.79 -56.34 2.90
C GLU A 366 73.18 -56.33 3.57
N ASP A 367 73.33 -55.58 4.67
CA ASP A 367 74.59 -55.50 5.42
C ASP A 367 74.96 -56.79 6.17
N LEU A 368 73.97 -57.65 6.48
CA LEU A 368 74.24 -58.99 6.99
C LEU A 368 74.79 -59.90 5.89
N HIS A 369 74.29 -59.77 4.66
CA HIS A 369 74.73 -60.54 3.49
C HIS A 369 76.18 -60.21 3.10
N ARG A 370 76.57 -58.93 3.19
CA ARG A 370 77.91 -58.43 2.86
C ARG A 370 79.06 -58.97 3.74
N ARG A 371 78.76 -59.62 4.87
CA ARG A 371 79.76 -59.99 5.91
C ARG A 371 80.23 -61.44 5.87
N PHE A 372 79.72 -62.27 4.95
CA PHE A 372 79.96 -63.72 4.94
C PHE A 372 80.95 -64.24 3.87
N GLU A 373 81.46 -63.37 3.00
CA GLU A 373 82.44 -63.76 1.97
C GLU A 373 83.90 -63.53 2.44
N GLY A 374 84.57 -64.58 2.91
CA GLY A 374 86.04 -64.61 2.95
C GLY A 374 86.70 -65.30 4.15
N ALA A 375 87.08 -66.57 3.98
CA ALA A 375 88.16 -67.21 4.74
C ALA A 375 88.84 -68.29 3.86
N PRO A 376 90.17 -68.27 3.66
CA PRO A 376 90.84 -69.12 2.67
C PRO A 376 91.19 -70.51 3.22
N GLU A 377 91.29 -71.50 2.34
CA GLU A 377 91.49 -72.91 2.71
C GLU A 377 92.93 -73.40 2.58
N SER A 378 93.33 -74.22 3.56
CA SER A 378 94.47 -75.14 3.49
C SER A 378 93.96 -76.58 3.25
N ALA A 379 94.63 -77.33 2.36
CA ALA A 379 94.45 -78.75 1.99
C ALA A 379 93.05 -79.18 1.50
N LYS A 380 92.00 -78.80 2.23
CA LYS A 380 90.59 -78.80 1.85
C LYS A 380 90.38 -78.19 0.45
N THR A 381 91.19 -77.18 0.10
CA THR A 381 91.30 -76.53 -1.21
C THR A 381 91.46 -77.48 -2.39
N LYS A 382 92.03 -78.68 -2.23
CA LYS A 382 92.15 -79.67 -3.32
C LYS A 382 90.90 -80.54 -3.50
N ALA A 383 90.21 -80.89 -2.40
CA ALA A 383 88.88 -81.48 -2.50
C ALA A 383 87.86 -80.43 -2.97
N LEU A 384 88.03 -79.18 -2.54
CA LEU A 384 87.28 -78.06 -3.07
C LEU A 384 87.69 -77.70 -4.49
N GLN A 385 88.88 -78.01 -5.01
CA GLN A 385 89.14 -77.87 -6.45
C GLN A 385 88.21 -78.77 -7.27
N THR A 386 87.96 -80.01 -6.82
CA THR A 386 86.99 -80.90 -7.47
C THR A 386 85.54 -80.45 -7.26
N VAL A 387 85.19 -79.93 -6.06
CA VAL A 387 83.87 -79.31 -5.82
C VAL A 387 83.72 -77.99 -6.57
N ILE A 388 84.81 -77.27 -6.86
CA ILE A 388 84.88 -76.07 -7.71
C ILE A 388 84.67 -76.50 -9.15
N GLU A 389 85.36 -77.50 -9.70
CA GLU A 389 85.09 -78.02 -11.06
C GLU A 389 83.64 -78.52 -11.22
N MET A 390 83.06 -79.17 -10.20
CA MET A 390 81.64 -79.51 -10.17
C MET A 390 80.73 -78.27 -10.04
N LYS A 391 81.14 -77.26 -9.26
CA LYS A 391 80.44 -75.98 -9.13
C LYS A 391 80.59 -75.13 -10.37
N ASP A 392 81.66 -75.20 -11.14
CA ASP A 392 81.94 -74.51 -12.40
C ASP A 392 81.14 -75.17 -13.52
N SER A 393 80.99 -76.50 -13.47
CA SER A 393 80.03 -77.23 -14.30
C SER A 393 78.58 -76.84 -13.95
N LYS A 394 78.28 -76.65 -12.66
CA LYS A 394 76.96 -76.18 -12.18
C LYS A 394 76.73 -74.70 -12.48
N ILE A 395 77.75 -73.85 -12.41
CA ILE A 395 77.76 -72.43 -12.79
C ILE A 395 77.57 -72.35 -14.29
N SER A 396 78.35 -73.06 -15.11
CA SER A 396 78.12 -73.17 -16.57
C SER A 396 76.70 -73.61 -16.92
N SER A 397 76.07 -74.46 -16.09
CA SER A 397 74.67 -74.86 -16.24
C SER A 397 73.68 -73.80 -15.78
N LEU A 398 73.97 -73.08 -14.70
CA LEU A 398 73.16 -71.98 -14.19
C LEU A 398 73.29 -70.76 -15.09
N GLU A 399 74.47 -70.44 -15.62
CA GLU A 399 74.73 -69.43 -16.65
C GLU A 399 74.05 -69.77 -17.98
N ARG A 400 73.98 -71.05 -18.36
CA ARG A 400 73.11 -71.45 -19.50
C ARG A 400 71.66 -71.18 -19.16
N SER A 401 71.15 -71.68 -18.03
CA SER A 401 69.78 -71.39 -17.59
C SER A 401 69.50 -69.90 -17.36
N LEU A 402 70.51 -69.10 -17.03
CA LEU A 402 70.41 -67.67 -16.78
C LEU A 402 70.46 -66.91 -18.11
N ARG A 403 71.26 -67.35 -19.09
CA ARG A 403 71.14 -66.91 -20.50
C ARG A 403 69.77 -67.28 -21.08
N ASP A 404 69.28 -68.50 -20.85
CA ASP A 404 67.95 -68.93 -21.31
C ASP A 404 66.84 -68.07 -20.65
N MET A 405 66.96 -67.77 -19.36
CA MET A 405 66.07 -66.84 -18.63
C MET A 405 66.27 -65.37 -19.03
N GLU A 406 67.47 -64.95 -19.42
CA GLU A 406 67.75 -63.61 -19.94
C GLU A 406 67.18 -63.46 -21.35
N GLU A 407 67.25 -64.50 -22.18
CA GLU A 407 66.57 -64.60 -23.47
C GLU A 407 65.04 -64.65 -23.30
N GLU A 408 64.52 -65.34 -22.28
CA GLU A 408 63.10 -65.29 -21.92
C GLU A 408 62.68 -63.90 -21.42
N VAL A 409 63.49 -63.24 -20.58
CA VAL A 409 63.25 -61.85 -20.13
C VAL A 409 63.41 -60.86 -21.27
N GLN A 410 64.32 -61.10 -22.22
CA GLN A 410 64.51 -60.28 -23.42
C GLN A 410 63.33 -60.46 -24.37
N MET A 411 62.83 -61.69 -24.54
CA MET A 411 61.58 -61.98 -25.23
C MET A 411 60.37 -61.38 -24.52
N LEU A 412 60.31 -61.40 -23.19
CA LEU A 412 59.24 -60.73 -22.43
C LEU A 412 59.38 -59.21 -22.46
N LYS A 413 60.57 -58.65 -22.72
CA LYS A 413 60.76 -57.22 -23.00
C LYS A 413 60.40 -56.86 -24.46
N SER A 414 60.61 -57.73 -25.43
CA SER A 414 60.20 -57.52 -26.82
C SER A 414 58.72 -57.83 -27.08
N ASN A 415 58.15 -58.80 -26.37
CA ASN A 415 56.75 -59.19 -26.44
C ASN A 415 55.89 -58.43 -25.42
N GLY A 416 56.50 -57.90 -24.35
CA GLY A 416 55.91 -56.94 -23.41
C GLY A 416 56.15 -55.48 -23.81
N ALA A 417 56.84 -55.24 -24.92
CA ALA A 417 56.68 -54.01 -25.67
C ALA A 417 55.28 -54.05 -26.30
N LEU A 418 54.32 -53.47 -25.59
CA LEU A 418 53.16 -52.82 -26.22
C LEU A 418 53.65 -52.11 -27.48
N SER A 419 52.98 -52.31 -28.61
CA SER A 419 53.44 -51.85 -29.93
C SER A 419 53.95 -50.40 -29.84
N THR A 420 54.94 -50.00 -30.65
CA THR A 420 55.37 -48.59 -30.70
C THR A 420 54.19 -47.64 -30.88
N GLU A 421 53.17 -48.11 -31.62
CA GLU A 421 51.86 -47.51 -31.79
C GLU A 421 51.06 -47.40 -30.48
N GLU A 422 50.94 -48.48 -29.70
CA GLU A 422 50.22 -48.53 -28.42
C GLU A 422 50.90 -47.70 -27.30
N ARG A 423 52.23 -47.55 -27.37
CA ARG A 423 52.98 -46.60 -26.52
C ARG A 423 52.73 -45.15 -26.93
N GLU A 424 52.61 -44.89 -28.23
CA GLU A 424 52.24 -43.56 -28.77
C GLU A 424 50.77 -43.21 -28.45
N GLU A 425 49.86 -44.20 -28.49
CA GLU A 425 48.47 -44.06 -28.06
C GLU A 425 48.37 -43.71 -26.57
N LYS A 426 49.12 -44.38 -25.68
CA LYS A 426 49.21 -43.97 -24.27
C LYS A 426 49.74 -42.54 -24.09
N MET A 427 50.66 -42.10 -24.95
CA MET A 427 51.17 -40.72 -24.93
C MET A 427 50.09 -39.72 -25.39
N LYS A 428 49.38 -40.01 -26.48
CA LYS A 428 48.22 -39.24 -26.95
C LYS A 428 47.13 -39.18 -25.89
N GLN A 429 46.86 -40.28 -25.20
CA GLN A 429 45.88 -40.36 -24.14
C GLN A 429 46.30 -39.50 -22.92
N MET A 430 47.57 -39.50 -22.53
CA MET A 430 48.11 -38.55 -21.54
C MET A 430 47.96 -37.09 -21.98
N GLU A 431 48.25 -36.75 -23.24
CA GLU A 431 48.08 -35.38 -23.74
C GLU A 431 46.60 -34.96 -23.74
N VAL A 432 45.67 -35.85 -24.07
CA VAL A 432 44.22 -35.62 -23.97
C VAL A 432 43.80 -35.40 -22.51
N TYR A 433 44.25 -36.23 -21.56
CA TYR A 433 43.99 -36.02 -20.14
C TYR A 433 44.58 -34.70 -19.63
N ARG A 434 45.80 -34.34 -20.05
CA ARG A 434 46.47 -33.09 -19.67
C ARG A 434 45.75 -31.86 -20.24
N SER A 435 45.29 -31.96 -21.50
CA SER A 435 44.48 -30.94 -22.17
C SER A 435 43.12 -30.77 -21.49
N HIS A 436 42.44 -31.88 -21.18
CA HIS A 436 41.17 -31.88 -20.46
C HIS A 436 41.32 -31.29 -19.04
N SER A 437 42.37 -31.67 -18.31
CA SER A 437 42.70 -31.10 -17.00
C SER A 437 42.94 -29.58 -17.09
N LYS A 438 43.64 -29.09 -18.12
CA LYS A 438 43.86 -27.66 -18.35
C LYS A 438 42.55 -26.93 -18.70
N PHE A 439 41.70 -27.54 -19.53
CA PHE A 439 40.39 -27.01 -19.86
C PHE A 439 39.48 -26.91 -18.62
N MET A 440 39.41 -27.97 -17.81
CA MET A 440 38.65 -27.99 -16.56
C MET A 440 39.16 -26.96 -15.56
N LYS A 441 40.48 -26.83 -15.40
CA LYS A 441 41.09 -25.77 -14.57
C LYS A 441 40.67 -24.38 -15.06
N ASN A 442 40.83 -24.09 -16.35
CA ASN A 442 40.41 -22.81 -16.93
C ASN A 442 38.91 -22.53 -16.73
N LYS A 443 38.05 -23.56 -16.79
CA LYS A 443 36.61 -23.40 -16.51
C LYS A 443 36.31 -23.17 -15.04
N ILE A 444 37.01 -23.83 -14.12
CA ILE A 444 36.91 -23.57 -12.68
C ILE A 444 37.35 -22.14 -12.36
N ASP A 445 38.48 -21.69 -12.92
CA ASP A 445 39.02 -20.36 -12.66
C ASP A 445 38.13 -19.25 -13.28
N GLN A 446 37.53 -19.49 -14.46
CA GLN A 446 36.49 -18.61 -15.02
C GLN A 446 35.26 -18.50 -14.09
N VAL A 447 34.74 -19.63 -13.61
CA VAL A 447 33.56 -19.65 -12.71
C VAL A 447 33.87 -18.96 -11.38
N LYS A 448 35.09 -19.09 -10.85
CA LYS A 448 35.53 -18.33 -9.65
C LYS A 448 35.56 -16.82 -9.90
N GLN A 449 36.05 -16.38 -11.06
CA GLN A 449 36.07 -14.96 -11.40
C GLN A 449 34.65 -14.41 -11.60
N ASP A 450 33.76 -15.18 -12.26
CA ASP A 450 32.36 -14.81 -12.43
C ASP A 450 31.61 -14.77 -11.08
N LEU A 451 31.91 -15.70 -10.16
CA LEU A 451 31.37 -15.70 -8.79
C LEU A 451 31.83 -14.45 -8.02
N SER A 452 33.13 -14.16 -7.98
CA SER A 452 33.67 -12.96 -7.30
C SER A 452 33.10 -11.65 -7.87
N ARG A 453 32.84 -11.61 -9.18
CA ARG A 453 32.13 -10.49 -9.82
C ARG A 453 30.67 -10.41 -9.34
N LYS A 454 29.97 -11.55 -9.21
CA LYS A 454 28.60 -11.60 -8.69
C LYS A 454 28.51 -11.22 -7.22
N ASP A 455 29.49 -11.58 -6.39
CA ASP A 455 29.56 -11.15 -4.99
C ASP A 455 29.73 -9.63 -4.90
N SER A 456 30.58 -9.05 -5.76
CA SER A 456 30.77 -7.59 -5.85
C SER A 456 29.51 -6.86 -6.33
N GLU A 457 28.81 -7.42 -7.33
CA GLU A 457 27.52 -6.91 -7.80
C GLU A 457 26.44 -7.00 -6.71
N LEU A 458 26.39 -8.10 -5.96
CA LEU A 458 25.45 -8.33 -4.86
C LEU A 458 25.68 -7.33 -3.73
N LEU A 459 26.93 -7.12 -3.31
CA LEU A 459 27.28 -6.12 -2.28
C LEU A 459 26.86 -4.70 -2.72
N GLY A 460 27.14 -4.33 -3.97
CA GLY A 460 26.73 -3.04 -4.53
C GLY A 460 25.19 -2.88 -4.65
N LEU A 461 24.44 -3.96 -4.88
CA LEU A 461 22.99 -3.95 -4.83
C LEU A 461 22.45 -3.88 -3.39
N GLN A 462 23.13 -4.51 -2.43
CA GLN A 462 22.76 -4.48 -1.02
C GLN A 462 22.91 -3.08 -0.43
N THR A 463 24.02 -2.36 -0.70
CA THR A 463 24.17 -0.95 -0.32
C THR A 463 23.13 -0.03 -1.00
N LYS A 464 22.76 -0.31 -2.25
CA LYS A 464 21.68 0.43 -2.94
C LYS A 464 20.30 0.17 -2.31
N LEU A 465 20.04 -1.05 -1.87
CA LEU A 465 18.81 -1.40 -1.16
C LEU A 465 18.73 -0.70 0.20
N GLU A 466 19.82 -0.70 0.96
CA GLU A 466 19.92 -0.03 2.27
C GLU A 466 19.74 1.49 2.15
N THR A 467 20.44 2.13 1.21
CA THR A 467 20.28 3.58 0.96
C THR A 467 18.88 3.97 0.50
N LEU A 468 18.22 3.17 -0.35
CA LEU A 468 16.83 3.38 -0.73
C LEU A 468 15.85 3.12 0.43
N THR A 469 16.17 2.17 1.32
CA THR A 469 15.36 1.87 2.52
C THR A 469 15.40 3.04 3.50
N ASN A 470 16.58 3.64 3.70
CA ASN A 470 16.74 4.83 4.53
C ASN A 470 15.99 6.03 3.94
N GLN A 471 16.15 6.31 2.64
CA GLN A 471 15.38 7.38 1.97
C GLN A 471 13.86 7.17 2.06
N PHE A 472 13.39 5.92 2.01
CA PHE A 472 11.98 5.59 2.20
C PHE A 472 11.53 5.83 3.66
N SER A 473 12.37 5.50 4.64
CA SER A 473 12.12 5.80 6.07
C SER A 473 12.02 7.31 6.31
N ASP A 474 12.98 8.09 5.81
CA ASP A 474 13.00 9.55 5.95
C ASP A 474 11.77 10.19 5.28
N SER A 475 11.42 9.72 4.07
CA SER A 475 10.22 10.16 3.36
C SER A 475 8.94 9.83 4.13
N LYS A 476 8.87 8.66 4.79
CA LYS A 476 7.73 8.25 5.62
C LYS A 476 7.61 9.15 6.86
N GLN A 477 8.72 9.45 7.54
CA GLN A 477 8.73 10.37 8.69
C GLN A 477 8.31 11.79 8.27
N HIS A 478 8.78 12.28 7.13
CA HIS A 478 8.34 13.57 6.57
C HIS A 478 6.82 13.61 6.32
N ILE A 479 6.24 12.51 5.79
CA ILE A 479 4.79 12.38 5.60
C ILE A 479 4.04 12.34 6.94
N GLU A 480 4.60 11.71 7.98
CA GLU A 480 4.02 11.66 9.32
C GLU A 480 3.97 13.06 9.96
N VAL A 481 5.07 13.82 9.94
CA VAL A 481 5.10 15.21 10.42
C VAL A 481 4.14 16.12 9.66
N LEU A 482 4.00 15.95 8.34
CA LEU A 482 3.03 16.70 7.54
C LEU A 482 1.57 16.35 7.90
N LYS A 483 1.27 15.09 8.22
CA LYS A 483 -0.06 14.68 8.72
C LYS A 483 -0.35 15.27 10.09
N GLU A 484 0.60 15.24 11.01
CA GLU A 484 0.46 15.88 12.33
C GLU A 484 0.18 17.38 12.17
N SER A 485 0.96 18.08 11.35
CA SER A 485 0.75 19.50 11.05
C SER A 485 -0.62 19.78 10.40
N LEU A 486 -1.12 18.88 9.56
CA LEU A 486 -2.46 18.99 8.99
C LEU A 486 -3.54 18.84 10.07
N THR A 487 -3.47 17.79 10.90
CA THR A 487 -4.44 17.57 11.99
C THR A 487 -4.47 18.72 13.01
N ALA A 488 -3.32 19.32 13.33
CA ALA A 488 -3.25 20.50 14.18
C ALA A 488 -3.93 21.73 13.55
N LYS A 489 -3.83 21.89 12.22
CA LYS A 489 -4.54 22.95 11.48
C LYS A 489 -6.04 22.70 11.41
N GLU A 490 -6.46 21.45 11.22
CA GLU A 490 -7.88 21.04 11.24
C GLU A 490 -8.51 21.30 12.60
N GLN A 491 -7.84 20.91 13.69
CA GLN A 491 -8.27 21.22 15.07
C GLN A 491 -8.39 22.73 15.30
N ARG A 492 -7.40 23.53 14.87
CA ARG A 492 -7.46 25.00 14.98
C ARG A 492 -8.60 25.60 14.15
N ALA A 493 -8.86 25.08 12.96
CA ALA A 493 -9.96 25.52 12.12
C ALA A 493 -11.32 25.19 12.77
N ALA A 494 -11.46 24.02 13.39
CA ALA A 494 -12.66 23.65 14.14
C ALA A 494 -12.91 24.57 15.34
N ILE A 495 -11.87 24.92 16.11
CA ILE A 495 -11.98 25.89 17.22
C ILE A 495 -12.45 27.25 16.69
N LEU A 496 -11.78 27.80 15.67
CA LEU A 496 -12.16 29.08 15.06
C LEU A 496 -13.58 29.06 14.49
N GLN A 497 -14.02 27.93 13.93
CA GLN A 497 -15.40 27.75 13.48
C GLN A 497 -16.39 27.86 14.64
N THR A 498 -16.12 27.19 15.78
CA THR A 498 -16.98 27.30 16.98
C THR A 498 -16.98 28.71 17.57
N GLU A 499 -15.85 29.43 17.53
CA GLU A 499 -15.79 30.83 17.96
C GLU A 499 -16.62 31.76 17.05
N VAL A 500 -16.53 31.57 15.73
CA VAL A 500 -17.33 32.32 14.74
C VAL A 500 -18.83 32.05 14.92
N ASP A 501 -19.22 30.80 15.14
CA ASP A 501 -20.65 30.45 15.31
C ASP A 501 -21.20 30.95 16.66
N ALA A 502 -20.39 30.95 17.73
CA ALA A 502 -20.75 31.60 18.99
C ALA A 502 -20.91 33.13 18.85
N LEU A 503 -20.04 33.79 18.06
CA LEU A 503 -20.15 35.22 17.77
C LEU A 503 -21.39 35.55 16.92
N ARG A 504 -21.72 34.69 15.93
CA ARG A 504 -22.95 34.81 15.12
C ARG A 504 -24.21 34.73 15.98
N LEU A 505 -24.30 33.73 16.86
CA LEU A 505 -25.44 33.55 17.75
C LEU A 505 -25.61 34.75 18.69
N ARG A 506 -24.50 35.26 19.25
CA ARG A 506 -24.49 36.46 20.09
C ARG A 506 -24.87 37.74 19.33
N LEU A 507 -24.57 37.83 18.03
CA LEU A 507 -25.01 38.92 17.17
C LEU A 507 -26.53 38.86 16.95
N GLU A 508 -27.06 37.68 16.62
CA GLU A 508 -28.50 37.45 16.44
C GLU A 508 -29.30 37.76 17.72
N GLU A 509 -28.79 37.36 18.90
CA GLU A 509 -29.33 37.78 20.20
C GLU A 509 -29.39 39.32 20.35
N LYS A 510 -28.33 40.02 19.93
CA LYS A 510 -28.27 41.48 19.99
C LYS A 510 -29.22 42.15 18.99
N GLU A 511 -29.37 41.60 17.79
CA GLU A 511 -30.35 42.08 16.80
C GLU A 511 -31.79 41.88 17.29
N THR A 512 -32.13 40.72 17.87
CA THR A 512 -33.47 40.51 18.45
C THR A 512 -33.74 41.42 19.65
N MET A 513 -32.73 41.71 20.47
CA MET A 513 -32.83 42.68 21.58
C MET A 513 -33.03 44.11 21.07
N LEU A 514 -32.30 44.51 20.02
CA LEU A 514 -32.44 45.82 19.38
C LEU A 514 -33.85 45.96 18.77
N ASN A 515 -34.33 44.97 18.01
CA ASN A 515 -35.67 44.96 17.44
C ASN A 515 -36.77 45.08 18.52
N LYS A 516 -36.63 44.39 19.66
CA LYS A 516 -37.53 44.55 20.82
C LYS A 516 -37.50 45.98 21.39
N LYS A 517 -36.32 46.58 21.51
CA LYS A 517 -36.16 47.96 21.99
C LYS A 517 -36.74 48.99 21.01
N THR A 518 -36.53 48.83 19.71
CA THR A 518 -37.17 49.64 18.67
C THR A 518 -38.69 49.58 18.76
N LYS A 519 -39.26 48.38 18.94
CA LYS A 519 -40.72 48.21 19.12
C LYS A 519 -41.21 48.90 20.40
N GLN A 520 -40.50 48.75 21.51
CA GLN A 520 -40.84 49.42 22.78
C GLN A 520 -40.81 50.96 22.64
N ILE A 521 -39.82 51.50 21.92
CA ILE A 521 -39.73 52.95 21.64
C ILE A 521 -40.91 53.41 20.77
N GLN A 522 -41.28 52.62 19.75
CA GLN A 522 -42.44 52.91 18.91
C GLN A 522 -43.74 52.94 19.72
N GLU A 523 -44.00 51.91 20.54
CA GLU A 523 -45.17 51.84 21.44
C GLU A 523 -45.21 53.05 22.40
N THR A 524 -44.09 53.38 23.05
CA THR A 524 -43.98 54.55 23.95
C THR A 524 -44.21 55.88 23.20
N SER A 525 -43.78 55.96 21.94
CA SER A 525 -43.97 57.14 21.08
C SER A 525 -45.45 57.32 20.69
N GLU A 526 -46.14 56.21 20.39
CA GLU A 526 -47.58 56.18 20.13
C GLU A 526 -48.39 56.56 21.38
N GLU A 527 -48.07 55.99 22.54
CA GLU A 527 -48.66 56.37 23.84
C GLU A 527 -48.48 57.87 24.12
N LYS A 528 -47.26 58.40 23.95
CA LYS A 528 -46.97 59.84 24.07
C LYS A 528 -47.79 60.67 23.07
N GLY A 529 -48.04 60.14 21.87
CA GLY A 529 -48.94 60.73 20.88
C GLY A 529 -50.38 60.83 21.39
N THR A 530 -50.92 59.74 21.95
CA THR A 530 -52.28 59.72 22.50
C THR A 530 -52.44 60.68 23.70
N LEU A 531 -51.51 60.65 24.65
CA LEU A 531 -51.50 61.55 25.81
C LEU A 531 -51.38 63.03 25.39
N ASN A 532 -50.61 63.34 24.36
CA ASN A 532 -50.57 64.70 23.81
C ASN A 532 -51.92 65.14 23.20
N GLY A 533 -52.66 64.22 22.59
CA GLY A 533 -54.03 64.43 22.14
C GLY A 533 -54.97 64.73 23.30
N GLU A 534 -54.99 63.89 24.33
CA GLU A 534 -55.80 64.10 25.54
C GLU A 534 -55.46 65.44 26.23
N ILE A 535 -54.18 65.80 26.31
CA ILE A 535 -53.72 67.09 26.83
C ILE A 535 -54.25 68.26 25.98
N HIS A 536 -54.38 68.10 24.67
CA HIS A 536 -54.95 69.12 23.80
C HIS A 536 -56.45 69.28 24.03
N ASP A 537 -57.21 68.18 24.06
CA ASP A 537 -58.66 68.17 24.34
C ASP A 537 -58.99 68.77 25.72
N LEU A 538 -58.18 68.44 26.74
CA LEU A 538 -58.33 68.99 28.09
C LEU A 538 -58.01 70.49 28.15
N LYS A 539 -57.05 70.98 27.36
CA LYS A 539 -56.77 72.42 27.22
C LYS A 539 -57.96 73.14 26.58
N ASP A 540 -58.48 72.62 25.47
CA ASP A 540 -59.65 73.20 24.79
C ASP A 540 -60.89 73.22 25.71
N MET A 541 -61.09 72.17 26.50
CA MET A 541 -62.16 72.11 27.51
C MET A 541 -61.94 73.13 28.64
N LEU A 542 -60.69 73.34 29.09
CA LEU A 542 -60.34 74.35 30.08
C LEU A 542 -60.63 75.75 29.53
N ASP A 543 -60.18 76.05 28.32
CA ASP A 543 -60.44 77.30 27.59
C ASP A 543 -61.95 77.62 27.52
N VAL A 544 -62.78 76.63 27.18
CA VAL A 544 -64.24 76.77 27.18
C VAL A 544 -64.79 77.08 28.58
N LYS A 545 -64.27 76.41 29.63
CA LYS A 545 -64.65 76.68 31.03
C LYS A 545 -64.23 78.08 31.47
N GLU A 546 -63.03 78.55 31.12
CA GLU A 546 -62.54 79.90 31.44
C GLU A 546 -63.37 81.00 30.76
N ARG A 547 -63.70 80.81 29.47
CA ARG A 547 -64.64 81.70 28.74
C ARG A 547 -66.00 81.74 29.43
N LYS A 548 -66.52 80.60 29.89
CA LYS A 548 -67.79 80.51 30.66
C LYS A 548 -67.70 81.23 32.01
N VAL A 549 -66.63 81.03 32.77
CA VAL A 549 -66.36 81.72 34.05
C VAL A 549 -66.29 83.22 33.83
N THR A 550 -65.60 83.69 32.80
CA THR A 550 -65.50 85.11 32.44
C THR A 550 -66.88 85.73 32.17
N VAL A 551 -67.74 85.03 31.42
CA VAL A 551 -69.14 85.46 31.19
C VAL A 551 -69.94 85.52 32.50
N LEU A 552 -69.80 84.52 33.37
CA LEU A 552 -70.47 84.49 34.69
C LEU A 552 -69.97 85.61 35.62
N GLN A 553 -68.67 85.88 35.66
CA GLN A 553 -68.08 87.00 36.39
C GLN A 553 -68.62 88.34 35.87
N LYS A 554 -68.71 88.54 34.54
CA LYS A 554 -69.29 89.74 33.92
C LYS A 554 -70.77 89.92 34.29
N LYS A 555 -71.56 88.83 34.30
CA LYS A 555 -72.96 88.84 34.77
C LYS A 555 -73.06 89.16 36.27
N GLY A 556 -72.25 88.54 37.11
CA GLY A 556 -72.19 88.81 38.56
C GLY A 556 -71.79 90.26 38.88
N GLY A 557 -70.81 90.80 38.16
CA GLY A 557 -70.44 92.22 38.21
C GLY A 557 -71.56 93.15 37.77
N ASN A 558 -72.34 92.77 36.74
CA ASN A 558 -73.53 93.53 36.34
C ASN A 558 -74.63 93.49 37.42
N CYS A 559 -74.89 92.33 38.02
CA CYS A 559 -75.83 92.20 39.13
C CYS A 559 -75.41 93.04 40.35
N LYS A 560 -74.12 93.02 40.72
CA LYS A 560 -73.55 93.90 41.77
C LYS A 560 -73.75 95.40 41.46
N ARG A 561 -73.59 95.81 40.19
CA ARG A 561 -73.85 97.19 39.73
C ARG A 561 -75.34 97.55 39.81
N LEU A 562 -76.24 96.69 39.34
CA LEU A 562 -77.69 96.87 39.45
C LEU A 562 -78.15 96.97 40.92
N HIS A 563 -77.69 96.07 41.79
CA HIS A 563 -77.97 96.13 43.22
C HIS A 563 -77.49 97.45 43.85
N THR A 564 -76.29 97.92 43.47
CA THR A 564 -75.76 99.21 43.94
C THR A 564 -76.58 100.39 43.42
N ALA A 565 -77.03 100.35 42.16
CA ALA A 565 -77.90 101.36 41.56
C ALA A 565 -79.28 101.40 42.26
N LEU A 566 -79.88 100.24 42.53
CA LEU A 566 -81.12 100.12 43.31
C LEU A 566 -80.95 100.65 44.74
N LYS A 567 -79.83 100.35 45.41
CA LYS A 567 -79.51 100.90 46.74
C LYS A 567 -79.35 102.43 46.71
N LYS A 568 -78.72 102.98 45.66
CA LYS A 568 -78.65 104.44 45.41
C LYS A 568 -80.05 105.03 45.12
N LYS A 569 -80.90 104.35 44.34
CA LYS A 569 -82.28 104.78 44.04
C LYS A 569 -83.13 104.82 45.31
N LYS A 570 -83.17 103.75 46.10
CA LYS A 570 -83.84 103.71 47.41
C LYS A 570 -83.33 104.79 48.37
N LYS A 571 -82.04 105.14 48.34
CA LYS A 571 -81.48 106.27 49.13
C LYS A 571 -81.95 107.63 48.61
N LYS A 572 -82.09 107.83 47.28
CA LYS A 572 -82.70 109.03 46.70
C LYS A 572 -84.19 109.14 47.03
N GLU A 573 -84.95 108.06 46.87
CA GLU A 573 -86.38 107.98 47.22
C GLU A 573 -86.60 108.32 48.71
N ARG A 574 -85.82 107.73 49.63
CA ARG A 574 -85.85 108.10 51.06
C ARG A 574 -85.51 109.57 51.32
N LYS A 575 -84.57 110.17 50.57
CA LYS A 575 -84.29 111.61 50.67
C LYS A 575 -85.45 112.46 50.14
N HIS A 576 -86.07 112.05 49.04
CA HIS A 576 -87.20 112.77 48.44
C HIS A 576 -88.45 112.69 49.32
N LEU A 577 -88.74 111.52 49.92
CA LEU A 577 -89.80 111.39 50.92
C LEU A 577 -89.55 112.29 52.14
N LYS A 578 -88.30 112.36 52.63
CA LYS A 578 -87.92 113.30 53.69
C LYS A 578 -88.11 114.76 53.27
N MET A 579 -87.71 115.14 52.05
CA MET A 579 -87.93 116.48 51.50
C MET A 579 -89.42 116.83 51.39
N MET A 580 -90.26 115.91 50.90
CA MET A 580 -91.72 116.10 50.85
C MET A 580 -92.29 116.25 52.26
N SER A 581 -91.97 115.34 53.19
CA SER A 581 -92.43 115.47 54.58
C SER A 581 -91.97 116.76 55.27
N PHE A 582 -90.79 117.28 54.92
CA PHE A 582 -90.30 118.56 55.42
C PHE A 582 -91.05 119.74 54.76
N PHE A 583 -91.32 119.66 53.45
CA PHE A 583 -92.08 120.66 52.71
C PHE A 583 -93.53 120.73 53.19
N ASP A 584 -94.20 119.58 53.36
CA ASP A 584 -95.54 119.45 53.92
C ASP A 584 -95.59 119.98 55.36
N PHE A 585 -94.58 119.65 56.19
CA PHE A 585 -94.44 120.21 57.54
C PHE A 585 -94.27 121.74 57.54
N THR A 586 -93.44 122.29 56.65
CA THR A 586 -93.32 123.76 56.51
C THR A 586 -94.61 124.40 56.00
N LYS A 587 -95.34 123.73 55.09
CA LYS A 587 -96.60 124.23 54.52
C LYS A 587 -97.73 124.24 55.55
N LEU A 588 -97.82 123.20 56.38
CA LEU A 588 -98.65 123.16 57.59
C LEU A 588 -98.30 124.28 58.56
N LYS A 589 -97.00 124.55 58.77
CA LYS A 589 -96.54 125.63 59.66
C LYS A 589 -96.82 127.04 59.12
N THR A 590 -96.90 127.23 57.81
CA THR A 590 -97.30 128.52 57.18
C THR A 590 -98.80 128.69 57.00
N SER A 591 -99.59 127.61 57.09
CA SER A 591 -101.06 127.66 57.02
C SER A 591 -101.72 127.78 58.41
N GLY A 592 -100.92 128.06 59.44
CA GLY A 592 -101.34 128.39 60.80
C GLY A 592 -101.36 129.90 61.03
N ILE A 593 -102.18 130.61 60.26
CA ILE A 593 -102.68 131.98 60.51
C ILE A 593 -104.18 131.95 60.18
#